data_AF-A0A7X6VXV0-F1
#
_entry.id   AF-A0A7X6VXV0-F1
#
_cell.length_a   1.000
_cell.length_b   1.000
_cell.length_c   1.000
_cell.angle_alpha   90.00
_cell.angle_beta   90.00
_cell.angle_gamma   90.00
#
_symmetry.space_group_name_H-M   'P 1'
#
loop_
_entity.id
_entity.type
_entity.pdbx_description
1 polymer ?
#
loop_
_entity_poly.entity_id
_entity_poly.type
_entity_poly.pdbx_seq_one_letter_code
_entity_poly.pdbx_strand_id
1 'polypeptide(L)'
;TDSHFGITLGDIVFDNLSLYDHVLSSLSTLGIPMWYVPGNHDSDYTGTNKAEFRGAWRNKIGPLYYSFSYGQAHFIVLDNILWIFEEGKNFYRTGLGKDQMQFLRNEIQRIDKNKLLVLLAHIPYESSTAWHDKNEKREFYELLATHPNSVSLTAHTHRHFHRFIDSDDGYPGSEPHHLISVGTVCGAWWSGAPNEFGIPHAMMSDGTPNGYGFLHINKNDWKFEWKPAGMDAGFQMQIDAPDFVETDAGNEIKVTANIFNALPNAVVKMKIGDDGNWIEMKRVTQTDPVRLAQKEWEEQINNVPWRKMGGDSNSLHIWEATYTVKENPGVHNIRVNAKDAWFEYEGNRLIHIK
;
A
#
# COMPACT_ATOMS: atom_id res chain seq x y z
N THR A 1 14.87 -10.55 -12.28
CA THR A 1 14.68 -10.25 -10.85
C THR A 1 15.31 -11.37 -10.05
N ASP A 2 15.85 -11.07 -8.87
CA ASP A 2 16.42 -12.07 -7.94
C ASP A 2 15.38 -12.58 -6.94
N SER A 3 14.12 -12.13 -7.07
CA SER A 3 12.98 -12.63 -6.30
C SER A 3 12.75 -14.13 -6.55
N HIS A 4 12.42 -14.88 -5.51
CA HIS A 4 12.13 -16.32 -5.63
C HIS A 4 10.74 -16.61 -6.18
N PHE A 5 9.79 -15.69 -6.01
CA PHE A 5 8.43 -15.72 -6.56
C PHE A 5 7.81 -14.32 -6.49
N GLY A 6 6.73 -14.10 -7.23
CA GLY A 6 5.91 -12.89 -7.18
C GLY A 6 4.51 -13.17 -6.63
N ILE A 7 3.85 -12.11 -6.15
CA ILE A 7 2.47 -12.16 -5.62
C ILE A 7 1.68 -11.01 -6.23
N THR A 8 0.46 -11.27 -6.71
CA THR A 8 -0.53 -10.22 -7.00
C THR A 8 -1.61 -10.24 -5.91
N LEU A 9 -1.88 -9.09 -5.29
CA LEU A 9 -2.85 -8.97 -4.19
C LEU A 9 -4.28 -8.65 -4.68
N GLY A 10 -4.69 -9.13 -5.86
CA GLY A 10 -6.03 -8.97 -6.43
C GLY A 10 -6.22 -7.76 -7.36
N ASP A 11 -7.42 -7.71 -7.95
CA ASP A 11 -7.87 -6.74 -8.96
C ASP A 11 -6.97 -6.75 -10.20
N ILE A 12 -6.80 -7.96 -10.75
CA ILE A 12 -5.88 -8.25 -11.84
C ILE A 12 -6.42 -7.72 -13.18
N VAL A 13 -7.74 -7.80 -13.40
CA VAL A 13 -8.34 -7.58 -14.73
C VAL A 13 -9.45 -6.52 -14.80
N PHE A 14 -9.72 -5.81 -13.71
CA PHE A 14 -10.67 -4.68 -13.65
C PHE A 14 -12.03 -4.96 -14.32
N ASP A 15 -12.71 -6.02 -13.88
CA ASP A 15 -13.99 -6.55 -14.38
C ASP A 15 -13.97 -7.10 -15.81
N ASN A 16 -12.88 -6.92 -16.56
CA ASN A 16 -12.75 -7.45 -17.92
C ASN A 16 -12.00 -8.79 -17.92
N LEU A 17 -12.73 -9.86 -17.60
CA LEU A 17 -12.20 -11.22 -17.47
C LEU A 17 -11.55 -11.77 -18.76
N SER A 18 -11.82 -11.18 -19.93
CA SER A 18 -11.15 -11.55 -21.18
C SER A 18 -9.65 -11.24 -21.17
N LEU A 19 -9.20 -10.35 -20.27
CA LEU A 19 -7.80 -9.95 -20.16
C LEU A 19 -6.92 -10.95 -19.39
N TYR A 20 -7.49 -11.97 -18.72
CA TYR A 20 -6.71 -12.91 -17.93
C TYR A 20 -5.56 -13.53 -18.72
N ASP A 21 -5.84 -14.06 -19.92
CA ASP A 21 -4.81 -14.74 -20.70
C ASP A 21 -3.67 -13.79 -21.09
N HIS A 22 -3.99 -12.53 -21.42
CA HIS A 22 -3.01 -11.50 -21.75
C HIS A 22 -2.16 -11.08 -20.55
N VAL A 23 -2.80 -10.83 -19.40
CA VAL A 23 -2.11 -10.42 -18.16
C VAL A 23 -1.25 -11.56 -17.63
N LEU A 24 -1.76 -12.78 -17.58
CA LEU A 24 -1.02 -13.95 -17.10
C LEU A 24 0.16 -14.29 -18.02
N SER A 25 -0.03 -14.21 -19.33
CA SER A 25 1.07 -14.36 -20.29
C SER A 25 2.15 -13.30 -20.06
N SER A 26 1.76 -12.04 -19.83
CA SER A 26 2.70 -10.95 -19.55
C SER A 26 3.47 -11.19 -18.25
N LEU A 27 2.79 -11.58 -17.17
CA LEU A 27 3.40 -11.90 -15.88
C LEU A 27 4.32 -13.14 -15.97
N SER A 28 4.00 -14.11 -16.82
CA SER A 28 4.83 -15.31 -17.00
C SER A 28 6.25 -15.01 -17.52
N THR A 29 6.42 -13.88 -18.19
CA THR A 29 7.73 -13.43 -18.69
C THR A 29 8.72 -13.07 -17.59
N LEU A 30 8.26 -12.90 -16.33
CA LEU A 30 9.12 -12.65 -15.17
C LEU A 30 10.05 -13.83 -14.86
N GLY A 31 9.72 -15.04 -15.33
CA GLY A 31 10.56 -16.24 -15.18
C GLY A 31 10.60 -16.81 -13.76
N ILE A 32 9.69 -16.38 -12.88
CA ILE A 32 9.55 -16.83 -11.50
C ILE A 32 8.11 -17.32 -11.24
N PRO A 33 7.89 -18.20 -10.25
CA PRO A 33 6.54 -18.57 -9.84
C PRO A 33 5.72 -17.34 -9.42
N MET A 34 4.43 -17.35 -9.76
CA MET A 34 3.49 -16.29 -9.40
C MET A 34 2.35 -16.85 -8.57
N TRP A 35 2.02 -16.16 -7.48
CA TRP A 35 0.88 -16.48 -6.61
C TRP A 35 -0.16 -15.38 -6.71
N TYR A 36 -1.43 -15.77 -6.71
CA TYR A 36 -2.55 -14.89 -7.01
C TYR A 36 -3.55 -14.88 -5.87
N VAL A 37 -3.91 -13.68 -5.41
CA VAL A 37 -5.02 -13.42 -4.49
C VAL A 37 -6.17 -12.84 -5.31
N PRO A 38 -7.42 -13.30 -5.15
CA PRO A 38 -8.55 -12.73 -5.88
C PRO A 38 -8.94 -11.35 -5.36
N GLY A 39 -9.17 -10.41 -6.28
CA GLY A 39 -9.78 -9.11 -5.99
C GLY A 39 -11.29 -9.09 -6.17
N ASN A 40 -11.92 -7.96 -5.84
CA ASN A 40 -13.35 -7.81 -6.09
C ASN A 40 -13.61 -7.68 -7.59
N HIS A 41 -12.69 -7.08 -8.34
CA HIS A 41 -12.78 -6.88 -9.79
C HIS A 41 -12.38 -8.11 -10.64
N ASP A 42 -12.17 -9.24 -9.99
CA ASP A 42 -11.75 -10.51 -10.60
C ASP A 42 -12.92 -11.51 -10.73
N SER A 43 -14.16 -11.02 -10.62
CA SER A 43 -15.39 -11.82 -10.52
C SER A 43 -16.25 -11.78 -11.79
N ASP A 44 -16.98 -12.86 -12.06
CA ASP A 44 -18.00 -12.94 -13.11
C ASP A 44 -19.36 -12.45 -12.58
N TYR A 45 -19.66 -11.18 -12.84
CA TYR A 45 -20.89 -10.54 -12.40
C TYR A 45 -22.16 -11.07 -13.08
N THR A 46 -22.04 -11.92 -14.10
CA THR A 46 -23.20 -12.60 -14.71
C THR A 46 -23.63 -13.83 -13.91
N GLY A 47 -22.77 -14.31 -12.99
CA GLY A 47 -23.06 -15.42 -12.11
C GLY A 47 -24.19 -15.14 -11.12
N THR A 48 -25.04 -16.14 -10.90
CA THR A 48 -26.22 -16.07 -10.04
C THR A 48 -25.98 -16.64 -8.63
N ASN A 49 -24.81 -17.23 -8.40
CA ASN A 49 -24.38 -17.77 -7.11
C ASN A 49 -22.86 -17.61 -6.93
N LYS A 50 -22.37 -17.86 -5.71
CA LYS A 50 -20.94 -17.72 -5.34
C LYS A 50 -20.00 -18.54 -6.22
N ALA A 51 -20.39 -19.73 -6.67
CA ALA A 51 -19.54 -20.58 -7.48
C ALA A 51 -19.39 -20.03 -8.90
N GLU A 52 -20.47 -19.55 -9.50
CA GLU A 52 -20.47 -18.89 -10.81
C GLU A 52 -19.69 -17.57 -10.75
N PHE A 53 -19.90 -16.75 -9.70
CA PHE A 53 -19.20 -15.48 -9.51
C PHE A 53 -17.67 -15.60 -9.51
N ARG A 54 -17.16 -16.76 -9.07
CA ARG A 54 -15.72 -17.10 -9.04
C ARG A 54 -15.33 -18.12 -10.11
N GLY A 55 -16.22 -18.42 -11.06
CA GLY A 55 -16.02 -19.47 -12.07
C GLY A 55 -14.84 -19.17 -12.99
N ALA A 56 -14.76 -17.95 -13.52
CA ALA A 56 -13.65 -17.52 -14.37
C ALA A 56 -12.30 -17.59 -13.64
N TRP A 57 -12.24 -17.12 -12.39
CA TRP A 57 -11.05 -17.23 -11.54
C TRP A 57 -10.61 -18.67 -11.38
N ARG A 58 -11.52 -19.57 -10.99
CA ARG A 58 -11.21 -20.99 -10.77
C ARG A 58 -10.69 -21.68 -12.03
N ASN A 59 -11.22 -21.29 -13.19
CA ASN A 59 -10.82 -21.83 -14.48
C ASN A 59 -9.44 -21.32 -14.94
N LYS A 60 -9.13 -20.03 -14.71
CA LYS A 60 -7.90 -19.38 -15.21
C LYS A 60 -6.74 -19.43 -14.23
N ILE A 61 -7.01 -19.37 -12.93
CA ILE A 61 -6.00 -19.23 -11.87
C ILE A 61 -5.98 -20.47 -10.98
N GLY A 62 -7.12 -20.83 -10.37
CA GLY A 62 -7.24 -22.00 -9.50
C GLY A 62 -7.98 -21.71 -8.18
N PRO A 63 -7.55 -22.29 -7.04
CA PRO A 63 -8.27 -22.16 -5.78
C PRO A 63 -8.33 -20.69 -5.30
N LEU A 64 -9.39 -20.35 -4.56
CA LEU A 64 -9.62 -19.00 -4.03
C LEU A 64 -8.78 -18.71 -2.78
N TYR A 65 -8.48 -19.76 -2.02
CA TYR A 65 -7.63 -19.73 -0.84
C TYR A 65 -6.81 -21.01 -0.80
N TYR A 66 -5.56 -20.89 -0.39
CA TYR A 66 -4.56 -21.97 -0.36
C TYR A 66 -3.38 -21.52 0.48
N SER A 67 -2.43 -22.41 0.71
CA SER A 67 -1.20 -22.07 1.43
C SER A 67 0.01 -22.76 0.85
N PHE A 68 1.18 -22.21 1.14
CA PHE A 68 2.46 -22.80 0.77
C PHE A 68 3.53 -22.38 1.77
N SER A 69 4.61 -23.15 1.85
CA SER A 69 5.79 -22.77 2.63
C SER A 69 6.96 -22.50 1.72
N TYR A 70 7.74 -21.49 2.06
CA TYR A 70 9.00 -21.18 1.40
C TYR A 70 10.03 -20.83 2.47
N GLY A 71 11.08 -21.65 2.58
CA GLY A 71 12.05 -21.54 3.68
C GLY A 71 11.37 -21.60 5.06
N GLN A 72 11.65 -20.61 5.89
CA GLN A 72 11.14 -20.47 7.26
C GLN A 72 9.84 -19.64 7.36
N ALA A 73 9.20 -19.36 6.22
CA ALA A 73 7.91 -18.69 6.16
C ALA A 73 6.80 -19.64 5.68
N HIS A 74 5.58 -19.39 6.15
CA HIS A 74 4.36 -20.01 5.68
C HIS A 74 3.39 -18.93 5.22
N PHE A 75 2.91 -19.06 3.98
CA PHE A 75 2.04 -18.11 3.32
C PHE A 75 0.64 -18.69 3.25
N ILE A 76 -0.35 -17.92 3.67
CA ILE A 76 -1.77 -18.25 3.55
C ILE A 76 -2.44 -17.21 2.67
N VAL A 77 -2.93 -17.64 1.52
CA VAL A 77 -3.74 -16.84 0.60
C VAL A 77 -5.21 -16.99 0.97
N LEU A 78 -5.89 -15.85 1.14
CA LEU A 78 -7.29 -15.78 1.54
C LEU A 78 -8.10 -14.97 0.51
N ASP A 79 -9.30 -15.47 0.18
CA ASP A 79 -10.34 -14.69 -0.49
C ASP A 79 -11.22 -14.06 0.60
N ASN A 80 -10.92 -12.81 0.95
CA ASN A 80 -11.64 -12.09 2.01
C ASN A 80 -12.73 -11.14 1.49
N ILE A 81 -13.18 -11.34 0.24
CA ILE A 81 -14.27 -10.60 -0.37
C ILE A 81 -15.55 -11.44 -0.25
N LEU A 82 -16.32 -11.19 0.80
CA LEU A 82 -17.58 -11.86 1.01
C LEU A 82 -18.69 -11.17 0.20
N TRP A 83 -18.98 -11.71 -0.98
CA TRP A 83 -20.13 -11.30 -1.79
C TRP A 83 -21.46 -11.66 -1.12
N ILE A 84 -22.35 -10.67 -1.05
CA ILE A 84 -23.71 -10.72 -0.51
C ILE A 84 -24.66 -10.44 -1.67
N PHE A 85 -25.60 -11.35 -1.87
CA PHE A 85 -26.57 -11.33 -2.97
C PHE A 85 -27.95 -11.02 -2.38
N GLU A 86 -28.46 -9.83 -2.67
CA GLU A 86 -29.80 -9.38 -2.28
C GLU A 86 -30.59 -9.01 -3.55
N GLU A 87 -31.92 -9.02 -3.48
CA GLU A 87 -32.77 -8.69 -4.63
C GLU A 87 -32.41 -7.30 -5.19
N GLY A 88 -31.94 -7.27 -6.44
CA GLY A 88 -31.58 -6.04 -7.15
C GLY A 88 -30.25 -5.40 -6.76
N LYS A 89 -29.46 -6.00 -5.85
CA LYS A 89 -28.14 -5.45 -5.47
C LYS A 89 -27.17 -6.51 -4.96
N ASN A 90 -26.01 -6.57 -5.60
CA ASN A 90 -24.85 -7.30 -5.09
C ASN A 90 -23.87 -6.31 -4.45
N PHE A 91 -23.32 -6.65 -3.29
CA PHE A 91 -22.25 -5.90 -2.65
C PHE A 91 -21.34 -6.87 -1.89
N TYR A 92 -20.20 -6.36 -1.41
CA TYR A 92 -19.27 -7.15 -0.62
C TYR A 92 -18.90 -6.46 0.70
N ARG A 93 -18.42 -7.30 1.61
CA ARG A 93 -17.88 -6.95 2.91
C ARG A 93 -16.64 -7.81 3.17
N THR A 94 -15.83 -7.42 4.13
CA THR A 94 -14.73 -8.27 4.61
C THR A 94 -15.33 -9.51 5.29
N GLY A 95 -14.87 -10.69 4.89
CA GLY A 95 -15.28 -11.95 5.53
C GLY A 95 -14.75 -13.17 4.79
N LEU A 96 -14.57 -14.28 5.52
CA LEU A 96 -14.02 -15.53 5.01
C LEU A 96 -15.10 -16.62 4.88
N GLY A 97 -16.10 -16.63 5.77
CA GLY A 97 -17.08 -17.69 5.88
C GLY A 97 -16.53 -18.94 6.57
N LYS A 98 -17.43 -19.85 6.95
CA LYS A 98 -17.14 -21.01 7.81
C LYS A 98 -16.04 -21.93 7.28
N ASP A 99 -16.10 -22.31 6.00
CA ASP A 99 -15.16 -23.27 5.41
C ASP A 99 -13.73 -22.70 5.37
N GLN A 100 -13.59 -21.43 4.99
CA GLN A 100 -12.29 -20.77 4.92
C GLN A 100 -11.74 -20.43 6.32
N MET A 101 -12.60 -20.10 7.29
CA MET A 101 -12.20 -19.98 8.70
C MET A 101 -11.70 -21.32 9.26
N GLN A 102 -12.34 -22.44 8.90
CA GLN A 102 -11.86 -23.77 9.30
C GLN A 102 -10.53 -24.12 8.63
N PHE A 103 -10.37 -23.80 7.34
CA PHE A 103 -9.09 -23.92 6.65
C PHE A 103 -7.99 -23.13 7.38
N LEU A 104 -8.22 -21.84 7.63
CA LEU A 104 -7.25 -20.98 8.33
C LEU A 104 -6.88 -21.54 9.71
N ARG A 105 -7.87 -22.05 10.47
CA ARG A 105 -7.65 -22.69 11.77
C ARG A 105 -6.73 -23.90 11.65
N ASN A 106 -6.97 -24.76 10.68
CA ASN A 106 -6.15 -25.96 10.44
C ASN A 106 -4.72 -25.59 10.02
N GLU A 107 -4.57 -24.57 9.19
CA GLU A 107 -3.27 -24.06 8.71
C GLU A 107 -2.44 -23.48 9.86
N ILE A 108 -3.03 -22.62 10.69
CA ILE A 108 -2.31 -22.03 11.83
C ILE A 108 -1.99 -23.08 12.90
N GLN A 109 -2.85 -24.08 13.12
CA GLN A 109 -2.58 -25.15 14.08
C GLN A 109 -1.43 -26.08 13.67
N ARG A 110 -1.21 -26.29 12.37
CA ARG A 110 -0.19 -27.24 11.88
C ARG A 110 1.19 -26.61 11.68
N ILE A 111 1.32 -25.29 11.70
CA ILE A 111 2.62 -24.62 11.51
C ILE A 111 3.41 -24.53 12.81
N ASP A 112 4.74 -24.64 12.67
CA ASP A 112 5.66 -24.36 13.77
C ASP A 112 5.56 -22.88 14.15
N LYS A 113 5.33 -22.60 15.44
CA LYS A 113 5.21 -21.25 16.02
C LYS A 113 6.42 -20.34 15.73
N ASN A 114 7.59 -20.92 15.44
CA ASN A 114 8.79 -20.16 15.11
C ASN A 114 8.84 -19.67 13.67
N LYS A 115 8.01 -20.21 12.76
CA LYS A 115 7.94 -19.75 11.37
C LYS A 115 7.29 -18.38 11.28
N LEU A 116 7.70 -17.59 10.31
CA LEU A 116 6.94 -16.40 9.93
C LEU A 116 5.64 -16.82 9.25
N LEU A 117 4.50 -16.31 9.71
CA LEU A 117 3.21 -16.47 9.04
C LEU A 117 2.89 -15.21 8.22
N VAL A 118 2.73 -15.35 6.92
CA VAL A 118 2.36 -14.26 6.01
C VAL A 118 0.96 -14.51 5.48
N LEU A 119 0.02 -13.63 5.81
CA LEU A 119 -1.33 -13.66 5.25
C LEU A 119 -1.40 -12.75 4.04
N LEU A 120 -1.93 -13.26 2.94
CA LEU A 120 -2.12 -12.55 1.69
C LEU A 120 -3.62 -12.47 1.44
N ALA A 121 -4.17 -11.26 1.41
CA ALA A 121 -5.60 -11.04 1.18
C ALA A 121 -5.79 -9.77 0.35
N HIS A 122 -6.99 -9.54 -0.19
CA HIS A 122 -7.22 -8.35 -1.00
C HIS A 122 -7.62 -7.14 -0.16
N ILE A 123 -8.63 -7.29 0.70
CA ILE A 123 -9.19 -6.19 1.50
C ILE A 123 -8.42 -6.03 2.83
N PRO A 124 -7.94 -4.83 3.20
CA PRO A 124 -7.44 -4.57 4.55
C PRO A 124 -8.50 -4.85 5.61
N TYR A 125 -8.13 -5.51 6.71
CA TYR A 125 -9.10 -5.92 7.75
C TYR A 125 -9.68 -4.73 8.52
N GLU A 126 -8.96 -3.62 8.54
CA GLU A 126 -9.36 -2.32 9.09
C GLU A 126 -9.16 -1.22 8.04
N SER A 127 -9.84 -0.09 8.22
CA SER A 127 -9.70 1.09 7.33
C SER A 127 -10.10 0.83 5.86
N SER A 128 -10.99 -0.13 5.63
CA SER A 128 -11.54 -0.48 4.32
C SER A 128 -13.04 -0.83 4.44
N THR A 129 -13.49 -1.97 3.92
CA THR A 129 -14.87 -2.41 4.11
C THR A 129 -15.08 -3.01 5.51
N ALA A 130 -16.27 -2.82 6.07
CA ALA A 130 -16.61 -3.42 7.36
C ALA A 130 -16.65 -4.95 7.25
N TRP A 131 -16.31 -5.62 8.36
CA TRP A 131 -16.58 -7.05 8.52
C TRP A 131 -18.07 -7.34 8.43
N HIS A 132 -18.44 -8.39 7.70
CA HIS A 132 -19.83 -8.82 7.59
C HIS A 132 -20.36 -9.33 8.94
N ASP A 133 -19.56 -10.14 9.63
CA ASP A 133 -19.88 -10.70 10.94
C ASP A 133 -18.80 -10.30 11.96
N LYS A 134 -19.22 -9.63 13.04
CA LYS A 134 -18.33 -9.21 14.13
C LYS A 134 -17.79 -10.40 14.94
N ASN A 135 -18.54 -11.50 15.02
CA ASN A 135 -18.05 -12.72 15.69
C ASN A 135 -16.94 -13.38 14.85
N GLU A 136 -17.10 -13.43 13.52
CA GLU A 136 -16.06 -13.92 12.62
C GLU A 136 -14.79 -13.06 12.73
N LYS A 137 -14.93 -11.72 12.76
CA LYS A 137 -13.80 -10.80 13.01
C LYS A 137 -13.05 -11.17 14.29
N ARG A 138 -13.80 -11.35 15.40
CA ARG A 138 -13.21 -11.71 16.70
C ARG A 138 -12.47 -13.04 16.62
N GLU A 139 -13.11 -14.09 16.07
CA GLU A 139 -12.49 -15.41 15.93
C GLU A 139 -11.24 -15.37 15.04
N PHE A 140 -11.25 -14.56 13.98
CA PHE A 140 -10.10 -14.35 13.11
C PHE A 140 -8.94 -13.71 13.86
N TYR A 141 -9.19 -12.66 14.66
CA TYR A 141 -8.16 -12.02 15.49
C TYR A 141 -7.65 -12.91 16.63
N GLU A 142 -8.53 -13.67 17.30
CA GLU A 142 -8.13 -14.68 18.29
C GLU A 142 -7.21 -15.74 17.67
N LEU A 143 -7.52 -16.19 16.45
CA LEU A 143 -6.69 -17.17 15.76
C LEU A 143 -5.34 -16.58 15.34
N LEU A 144 -5.31 -15.37 14.79
CA LEU A 144 -4.05 -14.68 14.45
C LEU A 144 -3.16 -14.48 15.69
N ALA A 145 -3.74 -14.09 16.82
CA ALA A 145 -3.01 -13.91 18.08
C ALA A 145 -2.34 -15.18 18.61
N THR A 146 -2.76 -16.37 18.15
CA THR A 146 -2.08 -17.63 18.51
C THR A 146 -0.72 -17.81 17.84
N HIS A 147 -0.42 -16.99 16.83
CA HIS A 147 0.84 -16.99 16.07
C HIS A 147 1.41 -15.55 15.93
N PRO A 148 2.04 -15.01 16.99
CA PRO A 148 2.45 -13.60 17.04
C PRO A 148 3.47 -13.19 15.98
N ASN A 149 4.31 -14.10 15.51
CA ASN A 149 5.24 -13.82 14.42
C ASN A 149 4.52 -13.90 13.07
N SER A 150 3.65 -12.92 12.81
CA SER A 150 2.84 -12.85 11.60
C SER A 150 2.71 -11.44 11.04
N VAL A 151 2.39 -11.38 9.74
CA VAL A 151 2.13 -10.14 9.00
C VAL A 151 1.03 -10.38 7.98
N SER A 152 0.18 -9.38 7.74
CA SER A 152 -0.77 -9.39 6.63
C SER A 152 -0.38 -8.40 5.54
N LEU A 153 -0.33 -8.85 4.29
CA LEU A 153 -0.20 -8.00 3.11
C LEU A 153 -1.54 -7.96 2.39
N THR A 154 -2.09 -6.76 2.24
CA THR A 154 -3.38 -6.48 1.59
C THR A 154 -3.26 -5.39 0.53
N ALA A 155 -4.31 -5.12 -0.24
CA ALA A 155 -4.32 -4.06 -1.24
C ALA A 155 -5.67 -3.32 -1.23
N HIS A 156 -6.39 -3.27 -2.35
CA HIS A 156 -7.75 -2.73 -2.50
C HIS A 156 -7.92 -1.21 -2.33
N THR A 157 -7.22 -0.57 -1.40
CA THR A 157 -7.47 0.84 -1.04
C THR A 157 -6.87 1.85 -2.01
N HIS A 158 -6.04 1.42 -2.97
CA HIS A 158 -5.25 2.30 -3.84
C HIS A 158 -4.42 3.33 -3.06
N ARG A 159 -3.91 2.88 -1.90
CA ARG A 159 -3.13 3.61 -0.89
C ARG A 159 -2.06 2.66 -0.37
N HIS A 160 -0.93 3.19 0.06
CA HIS A 160 0.13 2.43 0.69
C HIS A 160 0.29 2.85 2.14
N PHE A 161 0.10 1.96 3.10
CA PHE A 161 0.25 2.30 4.52
C PHE A 161 0.45 1.10 5.43
N HIS A 162 1.04 1.35 6.60
CA HIS A 162 1.11 0.41 7.71
C HIS A 162 -0.05 0.63 8.70
N ARG A 163 -0.70 -0.47 9.11
CA ARG A 163 -1.67 -0.50 10.20
C ARG A 163 -1.21 -1.53 11.23
N PHE A 164 -1.15 -1.12 12.48
CA PHE A 164 -0.91 -2.00 13.63
C PHE A 164 -2.28 -2.24 14.27
N ILE A 165 -2.78 -3.47 14.18
CA ILE A 165 -4.09 -3.87 14.71
C ILE A 165 -3.88 -4.31 16.15
N ASP A 166 -4.50 -3.60 17.10
CA ASP A 166 -4.30 -3.78 18.53
C ASP A 166 -5.62 -4.00 19.30
N SER A 167 -5.57 -3.87 20.63
CA SER A 167 -6.73 -4.05 21.49
C SER A 167 -7.90 -3.11 21.17
N ASP A 168 -7.64 -1.92 20.63
CA ASP A 168 -8.69 -0.96 20.27
C ASP A 168 -9.47 -1.45 19.03
N ASP A 169 -8.82 -2.22 18.16
CA ASP A 169 -9.45 -2.90 17.02
C ASP A 169 -10.14 -4.23 17.42
N GLY A 170 -9.94 -4.68 18.66
CA GLY A 170 -10.42 -5.95 19.22
C GLY A 170 -9.44 -7.12 19.06
N TYR A 171 -8.16 -6.86 18.76
CA TYR A 171 -7.13 -7.88 18.65
C TYR A 171 -6.58 -8.28 20.04
N PRO A 172 -6.56 -9.59 20.40
CA PRO A 172 -6.22 -10.02 21.76
C PRO A 172 -4.74 -10.34 21.97
N GLY A 173 -3.88 -10.17 20.97
CA GLY A 173 -2.44 -10.40 21.11
C GLY A 173 -1.77 -9.36 21.99
N SER A 174 -0.63 -9.73 22.60
CA SER A 174 0.13 -8.83 23.48
C SER A 174 0.86 -7.71 22.73
N GLU A 175 1.21 -7.97 21.47
CA GLU A 175 1.81 -7.00 20.54
C GLU A 175 0.86 -6.83 19.35
N PRO A 176 0.75 -5.62 18.75
CA PRO A 176 -0.14 -5.40 17.62
C PRO A 176 0.20 -6.27 16.39
N HIS A 177 -0.82 -6.73 15.67
CA HIS A 177 -0.62 -7.41 14.38
C HIS A 177 -0.28 -6.40 13.28
N HIS A 178 0.82 -6.62 12.56
CA HIS A 178 1.23 -5.73 11.46
C HIS A 178 0.48 -6.08 10.17
N LEU A 179 -0.35 -5.15 9.71
CA LEU A 179 -0.97 -5.18 8.38
C LEU A 179 -0.34 -4.10 7.50
N ILE A 180 -0.02 -4.44 6.25
CA ILE A 180 0.41 -3.48 5.23
C ILE A 180 -0.63 -3.46 4.13
N SER A 181 -1.26 -2.30 3.90
CA SER A 181 -1.93 -2.05 2.63
C SER A 181 -0.86 -1.68 1.61
N VAL A 182 -0.59 -2.59 0.69
CA VAL A 182 0.44 -2.47 -0.33
C VAL A 182 -0.10 -1.62 -1.47
N GLY A 183 0.71 -0.64 -1.89
CA GLY A 183 0.37 0.20 -3.03
C GLY A 183 0.14 -0.60 -4.31
N THR A 184 -0.69 -0.07 -5.18
CA THR A 184 -1.14 -0.78 -6.40
C THR A 184 -0.30 -0.38 -7.61
N VAL A 185 -0.06 -1.34 -8.51
CA VAL A 185 0.66 -1.09 -9.79
C VAL A 185 -0.12 -0.10 -10.65
N CYS A 186 -1.45 -0.12 -10.58
CA CYS A 186 -2.32 0.81 -11.29
C CYS A 186 -2.46 2.17 -10.60
N GLY A 187 -1.83 2.41 -9.45
CA GLY A 187 -2.08 3.61 -8.67
C GLY A 187 -3.56 3.76 -8.33
N ALA A 188 -4.07 5.00 -8.29
CA ALA A 188 -5.51 5.25 -8.21
C ALA A 188 -6.21 5.01 -9.58
N TRP A 189 -6.33 3.75 -9.99
CA TRP A 189 -7.07 3.29 -11.19
C TRP A 189 -6.56 3.83 -12.53
N TRP A 190 -5.25 3.79 -12.78
CA TRP A 190 -4.62 4.28 -14.01
C TRP A 190 -5.11 5.69 -14.36
N SER A 191 -5.26 6.54 -13.35
CA SER A 191 -5.73 7.91 -13.50
C SER A 191 -4.60 8.91 -13.57
N GLY A 192 -4.93 10.11 -14.01
CA GLY A 192 -4.01 11.24 -13.98
C GLY A 192 -3.45 11.60 -15.34
N ALA A 193 -3.07 12.86 -15.56
CA ALA A 193 -2.45 13.31 -16.81
C ALA A 193 -1.30 12.41 -17.32
N PRO A 194 -1.00 12.44 -18.64
CA PRO A 194 0.12 11.67 -19.19
C PRO A 194 1.44 11.99 -18.50
N ASN A 195 2.20 10.96 -18.13
CA ASN A 195 3.59 11.08 -17.70
C ASN A 195 4.53 11.19 -18.92
N GLU A 196 5.84 11.18 -18.69
CA GLU A 196 6.89 11.28 -19.71
C GLU A 196 6.86 10.15 -20.77
N PHE A 197 6.17 9.04 -20.48
CA PHE A 197 5.97 7.91 -21.40
C PHE A 197 4.62 7.94 -22.13
N GLY A 198 3.80 8.97 -21.89
CA GLY A 198 2.48 9.13 -22.52
C GLY A 198 1.38 8.24 -21.92
N ILE A 199 1.61 7.63 -20.75
CA ILE A 199 0.63 6.83 -19.99
C ILE A 199 0.20 7.58 -18.71
N PRO A 200 -0.88 7.21 -18.02
CA PRO A 200 -1.27 7.86 -16.77
C PRO A 200 -0.13 7.88 -15.76
N HIS A 201 0.12 9.02 -15.11
CA HIS A 201 1.10 9.08 -14.03
C HIS A 201 0.69 8.23 -12.81
N ALA A 202 -0.58 7.84 -12.70
CA ALA A 202 -1.07 6.81 -11.79
C ALA A 202 -0.64 7.00 -10.32
N MET A 203 -0.70 8.23 -9.81
CA MET A 203 -0.40 8.46 -8.39
C MET A 203 -1.54 7.90 -7.51
N MET A 204 -1.20 7.20 -6.43
CA MET A 204 -2.16 6.67 -5.46
C MET A 204 -2.89 7.77 -4.70
N SER A 205 -4.05 7.44 -4.13
CA SER A 205 -4.95 8.43 -3.51
C SER A 205 -4.37 9.12 -2.28
N ASP A 206 -3.31 8.56 -1.69
CA ASP A 206 -2.54 9.15 -0.58
C ASP A 206 -1.27 9.89 -1.02
N GLY A 207 -1.05 10.08 -2.33
CA GLY A 207 0.11 10.77 -2.89
C GLY A 207 1.33 9.87 -3.14
N THR A 208 1.29 8.61 -2.74
CA THR A 208 2.37 7.67 -3.06
C THR A 208 2.38 7.38 -4.58
N PRO A 209 3.53 7.38 -5.27
CA PRO A 209 3.60 6.91 -6.65
C PRO A 209 3.16 5.45 -6.78
N ASN A 210 2.59 5.04 -7.91
CA ASN A 210 2.37 3.60 -8.16
C ASN A 210 3.69 2.85 -8.19
N GLY A 211 3.63 1.55 -7.92
CA GLY A 211 4.84 0.74 -7.78
C GLY A 211 4.56 -0.69 -7.36
N TYR A 212 5.58 -1.31 -6.80
CA TYR A 212 5.54 -2.65 -6.26
C TYR A 212 6.46 -2.75 -5.05
N GLY A 213 6.26 -3.77 -4.22
CA GLY A 213 7.07 -4.00 -3.03
C GLY A 213 7.87 -5.29 -3.07
N PHE A 214 8.90 -5.35 -2.23
CA PHE A 214 9.71 -6.52 -1.97
C PHE A 214 9.55 -6.94 -0.52
N LEU A 215 9.07 -8.16 -0.30
CA LEU A 215 9.08 -8.79 1.01
C LEU A 215 10.40 -9.54 1.18
N HIS A 216 11.29 -8.98 1.99
CA HIS A 216 12.57 -9.59 2.34
C HIS A 216 12.38 -10.46 3.56
N ILE A 217 12.66 -11.75 3.45
CA ILE A 217 12.55 -12.71 4.56
C ILE A 217 13.91 -13.30 4.83
N ASN A 218 14.37 -13.17 6.08
CA ASN A 218 15.56 -13.84 6.57
C ASN A 218 15.18 -14.73 7.75
N LYS A 219 15.15 -16.05 7.52
CA LYS A 219 14.57 -17.02 8.45
C LYS A 219 13.12 -16.64 8.78
N ASN A 220 12.86 -16.20 10.01
CA ASN A 220 11.55 -15.82 10.51
C ASN A 220 11.43 -14.31 10.78
N ASP A 221 12.46 -13.53 10.44
CA ASP A 221 12.43 -12.07 10.41
C ASP A 221 12.08 -11.57 9.00
N TRP A 222 11.51 -10.39 8.90
CA TRP A 222 11.12 -9.80 7.63
C TRP A 222 11.19 -8.28 7.61
N LYS A 223 11.28 -7.72 6.40
CA LYS A 223 11.14 -6.30 6.08
C LYS A 223 10.37 -6.15 4.78
N PHE A 224 9.62 -5.06 4.63
CA PHE A 224 8.93 -4.74 3.39
C PHE A 224 9.53 -3.48 2.80
N GLU A 225 10.04 -3.55 1.57
CA GLU A 225 10.58 -2.42 0.81
C GLU A 225 9.59 -2.01 -0.27
N TRP A 226 9.40 -0.71 -0.47
CA TRP A 226 8.59 -0.16 -1.56
C TRP A 226 9.48 0.37 -2.68
N LYS A 227 9.09 0.14 -3.93
CA LYS A 227 9.79 0.68 -5.10
C LYS A 227 8.80 1.31 -6.08
N PRO A 228 8.83 2.64 -6.25
CA PRO A 228 8.04 3.32 -7.27
C PRO A 228 8.34 2.82 -8.69
N ALA A 229 7.28 2.68 -9.50
CA ALA A 229 7.40 2.29 -10.90
C ALA A 229 8.06 3.41 -11.70
N GLY A 230 8.98 3.05 -12.61
CA GLY A 230 9.67 4.02 -13.47
C GLY A 230 10.70 4.93 -12.79
N MET A 231 10.86 4.87 -11.47
CA MET A 231 11.79 5.73 -10.72
C MET A 231 12.94 4.93 -10.10
N ASP A 232 13.98 5.66 -9.68
CA ASP A 232 15.13 5.10 -8.96
C ASP A 232 14.71 4.49 -7.61
N ALA A 233 15.38 3.42 -7.18
CA ALA A 233 15.07 2.75 -5.92
C ALA A 233 15.28 3.65 -4.69
N GLY A 234 16.19 4.64 -4.77
CA GLY A 234 16.41 5.63 -3.72
C GLY A 234 15.32 6.71 -3.63
N PHE A 235 14.40 6.80 -4.61
CA PHE A 235 13.29 7.73 -4.55
C PHE A 235 12.19 7.22 -3.62
N GLN A 236 12.34 7.53 -2.33
CA GLN A 236 11.47 7.01 -1.26
C GLN A 236 10.59 8.06 -0.60
N MET A 237 10.68 9.32 -1.04
CA MET A 237 9.82 10.39 -0.53
C MET A 237 9.58 11.50 -1.55
N GLN A 238 8.45 12.18 -1.38
CA GLN A 238 8.20 13.49 -1.98
C GLN A 238 8.27 14.56 -0.91
N ILE A 239 9.01 15.64 -1.20
CA ILE A 239 9.12 16.80 -0.32
C ILE A 239 8.31 17.93 -0.96
N ASP A 240 7.45 18.56 -0.19
CA ASP A 240 6.70 19.76 -0.56
C ASP A 240 7.16 20.94 0.31
N ALA A 241 7.38 22.07 -0.36
CA ALA A 241 7.76 23.36 0.22
C ALA A 241 7.56 24.45 -0.84
N PRO A 242 7.57 25.75 -0.50
CA PRO A 242 7.60 26.81 -1.50
C PRO A 242 8.81 26.69 -2.44
N ASP A 243 8.64 27.04 -3.72
CA ASP A 243 9.76 27.14 -4.66
C ASP A 243 10.62 28.37 -4.41
N PHE A 244 9.98 29.46 -3.97
CA PHE A 244 10.59 30.76 -3.72
C PHE A 244 10.20 31.28 -2.33
N VAL A 245 11.18 31.82 -1.60
CA VAL A 245 10.97 32.49 -0.32
C VAL A 245 11.74 33.81 -0.32
N GLU A 246 11.08 34.92 0.02
CA GLU A 246 11.75 36.21 0.16
C GLU A 246 12.57 36.25 1.47
N THR A 247 13.72 36.91 1.47
CA THR A 247 14.69 36.97 2.59
C THR A 247 14.28 37.82 3.79
N ASP A 248 13.02 38.26 3.86
CA ASP A 248 12.54 38.98 5.02
C ASP A 248 12.71 38.13 6.28
N ALA A 249 13.55 38.63 7.19
CA ALA A 249 13.92 37.95 8.42
C ALA A 249 12.66 37.54 9.19
N GLY A 250 12.46 36.23 9.37
CA GLY A 250 11.30 35.70 10.10
C GLY A 250 10.25 35.01 9.24
N ASN A 251 10.42 34.91 7.92
CA ASN A 251 9.51 34.11 7.08
C ASN A 251 9.53 32.64 7.51
N GLU A 252 8.39 32.18 8.02
CA GLU A 252 8.15 30.79 8.32
C GLU A 252 7.64 30.07 7.07
N ILE A 253 8.31 28.98 6.72
CA ILE A 253 7.84 28.07 5.69
C ILE A 253 7.41 26.75 6.33
N LYS A 254 6.41 26.13 5.72
CA LYS A 254 6.01 24.77 6.01
C LYS A 254 6.67 23.85 5.01
N VAL A 255 7.30 22.80 5.51
CA VAL A 255 7.89 21.73 4.72
C VAL A 255 7.20 20.43 5.10
N THR A 256 6.75 19.67 4.12
CA THR A 256 6.22 18.32 4.33
C THR A 256 7.03 17.29 3.54
N ALA A 257 7.09 16.08 4.06
CA ALA A 257 7.71 14.93 3.40
C ALA A 257 6.77 13.73 3.48
N ASN A 258 6.27 13.27 2.33
CA ASN A 258 5.52 12.02 2.20
C ASN A 258 6.52 10.87 1.97
N ILE A 259 6.80 10.06 2.99
CA ILE A 259 7.85 9.03 2.98
C ILE A 259 7.19 7.66 2.82
N PHE A 260 7.17 7.16 1.59
CA PHE A 260 6.17 6.22 1.08
C PHE A 260 5.93 4.97 1.93
N ASN A 261 6.99 4.40 2.51
CA ASN A 261 6.96 3.14 3.24
C ASN A 261 7.66 3.26 4.61
N ALA A 262 7.75 4.48 5.15
CA ALA A 262 8.30 4.68 6.50
C ALA A 262 7.31 4.19 7.57
N LEU A 263 7.84 3.53 8.59
CA LEU A 263 7.04 3.10 9.72
C LEU A 263 6.47 4.30 10.50
N PRO A 264 5.28 4.18 11.12
CA PRO A 264 4.66 5.20 11.96
C PRO A 264 5.54 5.83 13.05
N ASN A 265 6.54 5.08 13.53
CA ASN A 265 7.48 5.49 14.57
C ASN A 265 8.83 5.99 14.02
N ALA A 266 8.96 6.20 12.70
CA ALA A 266 10.16 6.73 12.09
C ALA A 266 10.55 8.09 12.72
N VAL A 267 11.85 8.25 13.00
CA VAL A 267 12.42 9.53 13.41
C VAL A 267 12.78 10.28 12.13
N VAL A 268 12.16 11.45 11.93
CA VAL A 268 12.32 12.25 10.72
C VAL A 268 12.86 13.62 11.08
N LYS A 269 13.89 14.05 10.35
CA LYS A 269 14.52 15.35 10.52
C LYS A 269 14.70 16.02 9.18
N MET A 270 14.66 17.36 9.18
CA MET A 270 15.03 18.16 8.02
C MET A 270 16.08 19.21 8.36
N LYS A 271 16.79 19.68 7.35
CA LYS A 271 17.60 20.91 7.39
C LYS A 271 17.56 21.62 6.04
N ILE A 272 17.87 22.91 6.04
CA ILE A 272 18.06 23.70 4.80
C ILE A 272 19.52 24.13 4.72
N GLY A 273 20.11 23.97 3.54
CA GLY A 273 21.52 24.27 3.29
C GLY A 273 22.49 23.24 3.88
N ASP A 274 23.77 23.44 3.61
CA ASP A 274 24.82 22.51 4.06
C ASP A 274 25.08 22.60 5.57
N ASP A 275 25.15 23.82 6.09
CA ASP A 275 25.47 24.14 7.49
C ASP A 275 24.22 24.30 8.39
N GLY A 276 23.02 24.05 7.84
CA GLY A 276 21.78 24.14 8.59
C GLY A 276 21.68 23.12 9.73
N ASN A 277 21.01 23.53 10.81
CA ASN A 277 20.73 22.63 11.93
C ASN A 277 19.59 21.67 11.58
N TRP A 278 19.75 20.40 11.92
CA TRP A 278 18.66 19.43 11.83
C TRP A 278 17.57 19.75 12.84
N ILE A 279 16.33 19.84 12.35
CA ILE A 279 15.13 19.97 13.17
C ILE A 279 14.24 18.75 12.98
N GLU A 280 13.49 18.37 14.01
CA GLU A 280 12.57 17.25 13.94
C GLU A 280 11.29 17.61 13.17
N MET A 281 10.83 16.68 12.34
CA MET A 281 9.54 16.75 11.68
C MET A 281 8.52 15.91 12.44
N LYS A 282 7.29 16.38 12.55
CA LYS A 282 6.19 15.70 13.23
C LYS A 282 5.32 14.96 12.23
N ARG A 283 4.98 13.71 12.52
CA ARG A 283 4.06 12.93 11.70
C ARG A 283 2.66 13.54 11.75
N VAL A 284 2.03 13.69 10.59
CA VAL A 284 0.67 14.24 10.43
C VAL A 284 -0.14 13.40 9.43
N THR A 285 -1.45 13.35 9.64
CA THR A 285 -2.39 12.70 8.73
C THR A 285 -3.09 13.78 7.91
N GLN A 286 -2.75 13.90 6.63
CA GLN A 286 -3.33 14.88 5.71
C GLN A 286 -3.28 14.39 4.26
N THR A 287 -4.06 14.97 3.37
CA THR A 287 -3.90 14.77 1.92
C THR A 287 -2.54 15.31 1.49
N ASP A 288 -1.83 14.58 0.64
CA ASP A 288 -0.51 14.99 0.15
C ASP A 288 -0.59 16.30 -0.66
N PRO A 289 0.11 17.37 -0.26
CA PRO A 289 0.17 18.61 -1.01
C PRO A 289 0.63 18.44 -2.47
N VAL A 290 1.57 17.53 -2.74
CA VAL A 290 2.03 17.27 -4.12
C VAL A 290 0.92 16.66 -4.96
N ARG A 291 0.10 15.79 -4.35
CA ARG A 291 -1.08 15.24 -5.01
C ARG A 291 -2.12 16.30 -5.35
N LEU A 292 -2.36 17.24 -4.43
CA LEU A 292 -3.29 18.34 -4.65
C LEU A 292 -2.80 19.25 -5.78
N ALA A 293 -1.51 19.63 -5.76
CA ALA A 293 -0.89 20.44 -6.80
C ALA A 293 -0.96 19.76 -8.19
N GLN A 294 -0.72 18.44 -8.25
CA GLN A 294 -0.82 17.67 -9.49
C GLN A 294 -2.26 17.67 -10.05
N LYS A 295 -3.26 17.57 -9.17
CA LYS A 295 -4.67 17.62 -9.55
C LYS A 295 -5.08 19.01 -10.04
N GLU A 296 -4.62 20.07 -9.37
CA GLU A 296 -4.83 21.46 -9.83
C GLU A 296 -4.17 21.71 -11.19
N TRP A 297 -2.96 21.18 -11.41
CA TRP A 297 -2.29 21.25 -12.71
C TRP A 297 -3.05 20.50 -13.80
N GLU A 298 -3.58 19.31 -13.50
CA GLU A 298 -4.41 18.54 -14.42
C GLU A 298 -5.65 19.31 -14.90
N GLU A 299 -6.28 20.09 -14.01
CA GLU A 299 -7.41 20.95 -14.35
C GLU A 299 -7.04 22.04 -15.36
N GLN A 300 -5.80 22.53 -15.35
CA GLN A 300 -5.32 23.58 -16.24
C GLN A 300 -5.05 23.09 -17.67
N ILE A 301 -4.61 21.85 -17.83
CA ILE A 301 -4.25 21.30 -19.16
C ILE A 301 -5.44 20.67 -19.91
N ASN A 302 -6.53 20.32 -19.19
CA ASN A 302 -7.80 19.77 -19.67
C ASN A 302 -7.73 18.72 -20.82
N ASN A 303 -6.61 18.00 -20.93
CA ASN A 303 -6.34 17.00 -21.96
C ASN A 303 -5.88 15.69 -21.31
N VAL A 304 -6.78 15.09 -20.52
CA VAL A 304 -6.59 13.76 -19.95
C VAL A 304 -7.40 12.77 -20.81
N PRO A 305 -6.78 11.91 -21.63
CA PRO A 305 -7.49 11.01 -22.54
C PRO A 305 -8.27 9.88 -21.86
N TRP A 306 -8.13 9.74 -20.53
CA TRP A 306 -8.68 8.66 -19.72
C TRP A 306 -9.25 9.19 -18.39
N ARG A 307 -9.23 8.39 -17.33
CA ARG A 307 -9.74 8.76 -16.00
C ARG A 307 -8.90 9.90 -15.38
N LYS A 308 -9.55 11.01 -15.03
CA LYS A 308 -8.98 12.11 -14.24
C LYS A 308 -8.64 11.69 -12.81
N MET A 309 -7.73 12.41 -12.17
CA MET A 309 -7.42 12.18 -10.75
C MET A 309 -8.67 12.38 -9.87
N GLY A 310 -8.87 11.46 -8.93
CA GLY A 310 -9.94 11.55 -7.94
C GLY A 310 -9.71 10.63 -6.75
N GLY A 311 -10.65 10.64 -5.80
CA GLY A 311 -10.63 9.76 -4.63
C GLY A 311 -9.54 10.09 -3.61
N ASP A 312 -9.17 11.37 -3.48
CA ASP A 312 -8.10 11.82 -2.59
C ASP A 312 -8.34 11.35 -1.16
N SER A 313 -7.28 10.86 -0.53
CA SER A 313 -7.29 10.29 0.81
C SER A 313 -6.12 10.84 1.61
N ASN A 314 -6.27 10.91 2.93
CA ASN A 314 -5.15 11.29 3.78
C ASN A 314 -4.03 10.23 3.71
N SER A 315 -2.80 10.68 3.55
CA SER A 315 -1.61 9.88 3.78
C SER A 315 -1.41 9.65 5.29
N LEU A 316 -0.86 8.50 5.64
CA LEU A 316 -0.50 8.14 7.02
C LEU A 316 1.01 8.24 7.24
N HIS A 317 1.76 8.72 6.25
CA HIS A 317 3.21 8.73 6.21
C HIS A 317 3.73 10.08 5.69
N ILE A 318 3.07 11.16 6.12
CA ILE A 318 3.56 12.53 5.97
C ILE A 318 4.15 13.01 7.30
N TRP A 319 5.33 13.62 7.21
CA TRP A 319 5.96 14.37 8.29
C TRP A 319 6.05 15.83 7.91
N GLU A 320 5.97 16.72 8.90
CA GLU A 320 5.88 18.16 8.72
C GLU A 320 6.73 18.91 9.73
N ALA A 321 7.36 20.00 9.27
CA ALA A 321 7.98 20.98 10.14
C ALA A 321 7.73 22.40 9.61
N THR A 322 7.62 23.33 10.56
CA THR A 322 7.71 24.77 10.28
C THR A 322 9.15 25.20 10.50
N TYR A 323 9.72 25.92 9.53
CA TYR A 323 11.10 26.40 9.57
C TYR A 323 11.14 27.91 9.33
N THR A 324 11.80 28.64 10.22
CA THR A 324 12.12 30.06 10.00
C THR A 324 13.37 30.13 9.13
N VAL A 325 13.24 30.70 7.93
CA VAL A 325 14.34 30.83 6.97
C VAL A 325 15.44 31.73 7.55
N LYS A 326 16.69 31.26 7.47
CA LYS A 326 17.89 31.93 8.01
C LYS A 326 19.02 32.04 7.00
N GLU A 327 18.86 31.39 5.86
CA GLU A 327 19.87 31.29 4.82
C GLU A 327 19.89 32.59 3.99
N ASN A 328 21.07 32.94 3.50
CA ASN A 328 21.24 34.08 2.60
C ASN A 328 20.55 33.82 1.23
N PRO A 329 20.28 34.89 0.44
CA PRO A 329 19.80 34.74 -0.93
C PRO A 329 20.63 33.72 -1.73
N GLY A 330 19.95 32.83 -2.45
CA GLY A 330 20.55 31.76 -3.25
C GLY A 330 19.68 30.51 -3.37
N VAL A 331 20.19 29.52 -4.09
CA VAL A 331 19.57 28.19 -4.20
C VAL A 331 20.14 27.28 -3.12
N HIS A 332 19.26 26.75 -2.29
CA HIS A 332 19.61 25.84 -1.18
C HIS A 332 18.91 24.51 -1.36
N ASN A 333 19.36 23.51 -0.60
CA ASN A 333 18.77 22.18 -0.59
C ASN A 333 18.06 21.95 0.75
N ILE A 334 16.78 21.61 0.69
CA ILE A 334 16.03 21.01 1.79
C ILE A 334 16.39 19.53 1.82
N ARG A 335 17.10 19.10 2.86
CA ARG A 335 17.42 17.69 3.09
C ARG A 335 16.50 17.12 4.14
N VAL A 336 15.90 15.98 3.84
CA VAL A 336 15.10 15.20 4.79
C VAL A 336 15.80 13.86 5.00
N ASN A 337 16.01 13.49 6.25
CA ASN A 337 16.49 12.18 6.66
C ASN A 337 15.45 11.53 7.56
N ALA A 338 15.12 10.27 7.28
CA ALA A 338 14.25 9.46 8.10
C ALA A 338 14.89 8.13 8.42
N LYS A 339 14.62 7.61 9.62
CA LYS A 339 15.10 6.30 10.05
C LYS A 339 14.04 5.59 10.87
N ASP A 340 13.82 4.32 10.56
CA ASP A 340 13.00 3.42 11.36
C ASP A 340 13.72 2.09 11.64
N ALA A 341 12.98 1.08 12.10
CA ALA A 341 13.53 -0.24 12.42
C ALA A 341 13.98 -1.02 11.17
N TRP A 342 13.52 -0.63 9.99
CA TRP A 342 13.79 -1.33 8.74
C TRP A 342 14.84 -0.63 7.90
N PHE A 343 14.69 0.68 7.65
CA PHE A 343 15.46 1.40 6.66
C PHE A 343 15.82 2.82 7.11
N GLU A 344 16.78 3.40 6.38
CA GLU A 344 17.10 4.81 6.37
C GLU A 344 16.68 5.38 5.01
N TYR A 345 16.10 6.57 5.02
CA TYR A 345 15.58 7.25 3.84
C TYR A 345 16.19 8.64 3.76
N GLU A 346 16.58 9.05 2.56
CA GLU A 346 17.11 10.38 2.30
C GLU A 346 16.38 11.00 1.11
N GLY A 347 16.00 12.27 1.27
CA GLY A 347 15.35 13.06 0.23
C GLY A 347 15.93 14.46 0.16
N ASN A 348 15.89 15.03 -1.03
CA ASN A 348 16.44 16.35 -1.32
C ASN A 348 15.45 17.12 -2.20
N ARG A 349 15.27 18.42 -1.93
CA ARG A 349 14.47 19.34 -2.75
C ARG A 349 15.13 20.71 -2.78
N LEU A 350 15.23 21.32 -3.96
CA LEU A 350 15.75 22.68 -4.07
C LEU A 350 14.74 23.71 -3.57
N ILE A 351 15.25 24.80 -3.00
CA ILE A 351 14.48 25.99 -2.60
C ILE A 351 15.27 27.24 -2.99
N HIS A 352 14.61 28.24 -3.57
CA HIS A 352 15.24 29.50 -3.94
C HIS A 352 14.87 30.58 -2.93
N ILE A 353 15.87 31.08 -2.21
CA ILE A 353 15.74 32.17 -1.26
C ILE A 353 16.16 33.46 -1.96
N LYS A 354 15.27 34.46 -2.01
CA LYS A 354 15.42 35.69 -2.80
C LYS A 354 15.87 36.87 -1.98
#